data_AF-A0A8S3YF57-F1
#
_entry.id   AF-A0A8S3YF57-F1
#
_cell.length_a   1.000
_cell.length_b   1.000
_cell.length_c   1.000
_cell.angle_alpha   90.00
_cell.angle_beta   90.00
_cell.angle_gamma   90.00
#
_symmetry.space_group_name_H-M   'P 1'
#
loop_
_entity.id
_entity.type
_entity.pdbx_description
1 polymer ?
#
loop_
_entity_poly.entity_id
_entity_poly.type
_entity_poly.pdbx_seq_one_letter_code
_entity_poly.pdbx_strand_id
1 'polypeptide(L)'
;MRSILEEAILETRSTPLENRPRLPRIPLSKRNRAVVRALNPMLVTYLEASRDLCETDSILFGAAVAVFRIIGAKLPMTGGATPQSSAIPAWRKRIEDRIAKARALIGRLTSFRSGNNRPRIVRTVRMAFAGTNISLSQPDITQKLTERIDDLKQKIAAWGKRMRRFSEGLRRFNQNRLFQSDQKKLYKSLERPKVCGAGPGQDQADIIAFWRSLW
;
A
#
# COMPACT_ATOMS: atom_id res chain seq x y z
N MET A 1 28.21 -14.41 -21.05
CA MET A 1 26.76 -14.26 -21.36
C MET A 1 26.22 -15.51 -22.05
N ARG A 2 26.86 -15.99 -23.13
CA ARG A 2 26.44 -17.23 -23.82
C ARG A 2 26.39 -18.47 -22.89
N SER A 3 27.45 -18.75 -22.14
CA SER A 3 27.45 -19.86 -21.16
C SER A 3 26.37 -19.74 -20.08
N ILE A 4 26.11 -18.53 -19.56
CA ILE A 4 25.03 -18.28 -18.57
C ILE A 4 23.65 -18.52 -19.19
N LEU A 5 23.48 -18.19 -20.47
CA LEU A 5 22.24 -18.42 -21.21
C LEU A 5 22.01 -19.93 -21.42
N GLU A 6 23.03 -20.65 -21.86
CA GLU A 6 22.97 -22.11 -22.06
C GLU A 6 22.63 -22.84 -20.76
N GLU A 7 23.31 -22.48 -19.67
CA GLU A 7 23.06 -23.03 -18.33
C GLU A 7 21.61 -22.77 -17.87
N ALA A 8 21.13 -21.53 -18.03
CA ALA A 8 19.76 -21.17 -17.64
C ALA A 8 18.69 -21.87 -18.49
N ILE A 9 18.93 -22.09 -19.78
CA ILE A 9 18.02 -22.83 -20.67
C ILE A 9 17.97 -24.32 -20.26
N LEU A 10 19.13 -24.94 -19.99
CA LEU A 10 19.20 -26.33 -19.55
C LEU A 10 18.46 -26.55 -18.23
N GLU A 11 18.69 -25.69 -17.24
CA GLU A 11 18.01 -25.74 -15.94
C GLU A 11 16.49 -25.58 -16.06
N THR A 12 16.05 -24.69 -16.97
CA THR A 12 14.62 -24.46 -17.23
C THR A 12 13.95 -25.66 -17.90
N ARG A 13 14.68 -26.38 -18.77
CA ARG A 13 14.18 -27.61 -19.42
C ARG A 13 13.96 -28.73 -18.41
N SER A 14 14.83 -28.85 -17.40
CA SER A 14 14.68 -29.82 -16.31
C SER A 14 13.64 -29.43 -15.25
N THR A 15 13.14 -28.20 -15.26
CA THR A 15 12.21 -27.70 -14.24
C THR A 15 10.77 -27.65 -14.77
N PRO A 16 9.82 -28.40 -14.17
CA PRO A 16 8.42 -28.33 -14.58
C PRO A 16 7.83 -26.94 -14.32
N LEU A 17 6.85 -26.54 -15.13
CA LEU A 17 6.27 -25.18 -15.16
C LEU A 17 5.84 -24.67 -13.78
N GLU A 18 5.27 -25.55 -12.94
CA GLU A 18 4.76 -25.24 -11.61
C GLU A 18 5.86 -24.83 -10.62
N ASN A 19 7.08 -25.33 -10.83
CA ASN A 19 8.22 -25.11 -9.94
C ASN A 19 9.11 -23.94 -10.40
N ARG A 20 8.76 -23.27 -11.52
CA ARG A 20 9.54 -22.15 -12.03
C ARG A 20 9.36 -20.91 -11.14
N PRO A 21 10.45 -20.23 -10.77
CA PRO A 21 10.36 -19.04 -9.93
C PRO A 21 9.67 -17.88 -10.66
N ARG A 22 8.93 -17.04 -9.92
CA ARG A 22 8.30 -15.86 -10.51
C ARG A 22 9.36 -14.81 -10.82
N LEU A 23 9.42 -14.36 -12.07
CA LEU A 23 10.31 -13.29 -12.48
C LEU A 23 9.69 -11.92 -12.16
N PRO A 24 10.30 -11.11 -11.27
CA PRO A 24 9.77 -9.77 -10.98
C PRO A 24 9.97 -8.83 -12.18
N ARG A 25 9.40 -7.62 -12.11
CA ARG A 25 9.61 -6.63 -13.18
C ARG A 25 10.99 -5.99 -13.03
N ILE A 26 11.83 -6.07 -14.07
CA ILE A 26 13.14 -5.41 -14.11
C ILE A 26 12.96 -3.90 -14.40
N PRO A 27 13.59 -2.98 -13.65
CA PRO A 27 13.60 -1.56 -13.98
C PRO A 27 14.29 -1.26 -15.33
N LEU A 28 13.76 -0.29 -16.08
CA LEU A 28 14.23 0.10 -17.42
C LEU A 28 15.50 0.99 -17.41
N SER A 29 16.56 0.55 -16.72
CA SER A 29 17.85 1.25 -16.71
C SER A 29 18.59 1.09 -18.05
N LYS A 30 19.53 2.00 -18.36
CA LYS A 30 20.39 1.89 -19.57
C LYS A 30 21.19 0.58 -19.57
N ARG A 31 21.75 0.20 -18.41
CA ARG A 31 22.49 -1.05 -18.20
C ARG A 31 21.63 -2.29 -18.49
N ASN A 32 20.43 -2.37 -17.91
CA ASN A 32 19.55 -3.53 -18.08
C ASN A 32 19.10 -3.67 -19.54
N ARG A 33 18.82 -2.54 -20.21
CA ARG A 33 18.52 -2.54 -21.65
C ARG A 33 19.69 -3.03 -22.51
N ALA A 34 20.93 -2.65 -22.17
CA ALA A 34 22.10 -3.12 -22.89
C ALA A 34 22.27 -4.65 -22.78
N VAL A 35 22.04 -5.22 -21.59
CA VAL A 35 22.08 -6.68 -21.37
C VAL A 35 21.02 -7.41 -22.21
N VAL A 36 19.77 -6.91 -22.21
CA VAL A 36 18.69 -7.50 -23.03
C VAL A 36 19.03 -7.43 -24.52
N ARG A 37 19.51 -6.26 -25.00
CA ARG A 37 19.91 -6.11 -26.42
C ARG A 37 21.05 -7.02 -26.82
N ALA A 38 22.01 -7.28 -25.92
CA ALA A 38 23.13 -8.17 -26.19
C ALA A 38 22.70 -9.65 -26.27
N LEU A 39 21.70 -10.05 -25.49
CA LEU A 39 21.18 -11.42 -25.48
C LEU A 39 20.19 -11.72 -26.61
N ASN A 40 19.37 -10.74 -27.01
CA ASN A 40 18.32 -10.92 -28.02
C ASN A 40 18.81 -11.56 -29.34
N PRO A 41 19.94 -11.14 -29.96
CA PRO A 41 20.42 -11.78 -31.19
C PRO A 41 20.92 -13.22 -30.95
N MET A 42 21.37 -13.56 -29.75
CA MET A 42 21.76 -14.94 -29.41
C MET A 42 20.54 -15.86 -29.31
N LEU A 43 19.36 -15.33 -28.96
CA LEU A 43 18.14 -16.13 -28.85
C LEU A 43 17.61 -16.60 -30.20
N VAL A 44 17.85 -15.84 -31.26
CA VAL A 44 17.37 -16.16 -32.61
C VAL A 44 17.86 -17.55 -33.04
N THR A 45 19.15 -17.84 -32.83
CA THR A 45 19.73 -19.16 -33.16
C THR A 45 19.15 -20.31 -32.33
N TYR A 46 18.75 -20.06 -31.08
CA TYR A 46 18.12 -21.09 -30.25
C TYR A 46 16.65 -21.31 -30.60
N LEU A 47 15.94 -20.24 -30.98
CA LEU A 47 14.54 -20.29 -31.38
C LEU A 47 14.36 -20.97 -32.75
N GLU A 48 15.27 -20.73 -33.69
CA GLU A 48 15.28 -21.41 -34.99
C GLU A 48 15.53 -22.93 -34.86
N ALA A 49 16.27 -23.35 -33.84
CA ALA A 49 16.53 -24.76 -33.54
C ALA A 49 15.43 -25.43 -32.67
N SER A 50 14.44 -24.66 -32.22
CA SER A 50 13.34 -25.13 -31.37
C SER A 50 12.35 -25.98 -32.17
N ARG A 51 11.96 -27.14 -31.64
CA ARG A 51 11.04 -28.05 -32.32
C ARG A 51 9.60 -27.88 -31.86
N ASP A 52 9.43 -27.60 -30.57
CA ASP A 52 8.13 -27.57 -29.90
C ASP A 52 7.86 -26.28 -29.12
N LEU A 53 6.59 -26.04 -28.81
CA LEU A 53 6.17 -24.89 -28.00
C LEU A 53 6.78 -24.94 -26.58
N CYS A 54 6.89 -26.13 -25.97
CA CYS A 54 7.49 -26.32 -24.66
C CYS A 54 8.99 -25.98 -24.65
N GLU A 55 9.70 -26.31 -25.73
CA GLU A 55 11.11 -25.94 -25.89
C GLU A 55 11.26 -24.42 -26.05
N THR A 56 10.38 -23.82 -26.85
CA THR A 56 10.33 -22.37 -27.08
C THR A 56 10.10 -21.62 -25.77
N ASP A 57 9.12 -22.04 -24.98
CA ASP A 57 8.84 -21.47 -23.66
C ASP A 57 10.05 -21.62 -22.71
N SER A 58 10.70 -22.78 -22.70
CA SER A 58 11.89 -23.02 -21.87
C SER A 58 13.08 -22.16 -22.29
N ILE A 59 13.26 -21.92 -23.60
CA ILE A 59 14.29 -21.02 -24.14
C ILE A 59 14.01 -19.58 -23.73
N LEU A 60 12.77 -19.10 -23.89
CA LEU A 60 12.39 -17.73 -23.55
C LEU A 60 12.48 -17.47 -22.04
N PHE A 61 12.04 -18.42 -21.22
CA PHE A 61 12.14 -18.31 -19.76
C PHE A 61 13.59 -18.40 -19.29
N GLY A 62 14.38 -19.34 -19.82
CA GLY A 62 15.81 -19.44 -19.53
C GLY A 62 16.58 -18.17 -19.91
N ALA A 63 16.23 -17.54 -21.03
CA ALA A 63 16.76 -16.24 -21.44
C ALA A 63 16.45 -15.14 -20.43
N ALA A 64 15.21 -15.09 -19.94
CA ALA A 64 14.82 -14.14 -18.91
C ALA A 64 15.59 -14.38 -17.60
N VAL A 65 15.74 -15.65 -17.18
CA VAL A 65 16.57 -16.02 -16.01
C VAL A 65 18.04 -15.60 -16.20
N ALA A 66 18.60 -15.80 -17.39
CA ALA A 66 19.96 -15.37 -17.71
C ALA A 66 20.13 -13.85 -17.59
N VAL A 67 19.17 -13.06 -18.10
CA VAL A 67 19.14 -11.60 -17.91
C VAL A 67 19.15 -11.24 -16.43
N PHE A 68 18.35 -11.92 -15.61
CA PHE A 68 18.30 -11.73 -14.17
C PHE A 68 19.63 -12.03 -13.48
N ARG A 69 20.27 -13.14 -13.83
CA ARG A 69 21.60 -13.54 -13.33
C ARG A 69 22.67 -12.51 -13.68
N ILE A 70 22.69 -12.04 -14.93
CA ILE A 70 23.67 -11.05 -15.41
C ILE A 70 23.47 -9.67 -14.75
N ILE A 71 22.22 -9.28 -14.48
CA ILE A 71 21.90 -8.03 -13.78
C ILE A 71 22.18 -8.15 -12.27
N GLY A 72 22.28 -9.37 -11.72
CA GLY A 72 22.43 -9.63 -10.30
C GLY A 72 21.15 -9.39 -9.50
N ALA A 73 19.99 -9.48 -10.17
CA ALA A 73 18.70 -9.30 -9.52
C ALA A 73 18.28 -10.60 -8.83
N LYS A 74 17.91 -10.51 -7.53
CA LYS A 74 17.47 -11.67 -6.75
C LYS A 74 16.10 -12.15 -7.27
N LEU A 75 16.02 -13.40 -7.71
CA LEU A 75 14.73 -14.05 -7.93
C LEU A 75 14.12 -14.38 -6.56
N PRO A 76 12.81 -14.11 -6.36
CA PRO A 76 12.12 -14.64 -5.20
C PRO A 76 12.11 -16.17 -5.30
N MET A 77 12.55 -16.84 -4.24
CA MET A 77 12.48 -18.29 -4.13
C MET A 77 11.02 -18.74 -4.31
N THR A 78 10.83 -19.83 -5.06
CA THR A 78 9.54 -20.43 -5.38
C THR A 78 8.71 -20.59 -4.09
N GLY A 79 7.53 -19.96 -4.04
CA GLY A 79 6.61 -20.03 -2.89
C GLY A 79 6.54 -18.77 -2.01
N GLY A 80 7.49 -17.85 -2.11
CA GLY A 80 7.44 -16.58 -1.37
C GLY A 80 6.61 -15.53 -2.10
N ALA A 81 5.29 -15.59 -2.04
CA ALA A 81 4.48 -14.41 -2.37
C ALA A 81 4.87 -13.32 -1.35
N THR A 82 5.73 -12.37 -1.74
CA THR A 82 5.96 -11.18 -0.91
C THR A 82 4.58 -10.59 -0.66
N PRO A 83 4.12 -10.53 0.61
CA PRO A 83 2.81 -9.98 0.90
C PRO A 83 2.80 -8.59 0.27
N GLN A 84 1.84 -8.33 -0.61
CA GLN A 84 1.60 -6.96 -1.02
C GLN A 84 1.30 -6.22 0.27
N SER A 85 2.29 -5.49 0.78
CA SER A 85 2.10 -4.58 1.89
C SER A 85 0.83 -3.82 1.56
N SER A 86 -0.16 -3.91 2.44
CA SER A 86 -1.39 -3.14 2.36
C SER A 86 -1.03 -1.67 2.54
N ALA A 87 -0.33 -1.13 1.56
CA ALA A 87 0.24 0.19 1.60
C ALA A 87 -0.94 1.14 1.59
N ILE A 88 -1.03 1.92 2.66
CA ILE A 88 -2.04 2.96 2.79
C ILE A 88 -2.01 3.78 1.50
N PRO A 89 -3.14 3.91 0.79
CA PRO A 89 -3.17 4.63 -0.47
C PRO A 89 -2.61 6.05 -0.32
N ALA A 90 -1.84 6.51 -1.32
CA ALA A 90 -1.18 7.81 -1.26
C ALA A 90 -2.14 8.98 -0.98
N TRP A 91 -3.40 8.90 -1.46
CA TRP A 91 -4.41 9.92 -1.16
C TRP A 91 -4.75 9.99 0.33
N ARG A 92 -4.80 8.84 1.03
CA ARG A 92 -5.15 8.77 2.46
C ARG A 92 -4.04 9.37 3.29
N LYS A 93 -2.79 8.98 3.02
CA LYS A 93 -1.60 9.57 3.65
C LYS A 93 -1.57 11.09 3.51
N ARG A 94 -1.82 11.61 2.30
CA ARG A 94 -1.88 13.07 2.05
C ARG A 94 -2.94 13.79 2.91
N ILE A 95 -4.10 13.18 3.15
CA ILE A 95 -5.15 13.77 3.98
C ILE A 95 -4.76 13.70 5.46
N GLU A 96 -4.25 12.57 5.92
CA GLU A 96 -3.75 12.38 7.29
C GLU A 96 -2.65 13.39 7.62
N ASP A 97 -1.69 13.59 6.71
CA ASP A 97 -0.61 14.58 6.86
C ASP A 97 -1.15 16.02 6.98
N ARG A 98 -2.19 16.38 6.21
CA ARG A 98 -2.84 17.70 6.30
C ARG A 98 -3.54 17.89 7.65
N ILE A 99 -4.25 16.87 8.12
CA ILE A 99 -4.90 16.89 9.43
C ILE A 99 -3.86 17.02 10.55
N ALA A 100 -2.77 16.25 10.49
CA ALA A 100 -1.70 16.30 11.48
C ALA A 100 -1.03 17.68 11.53
N LYS A 101 -0.70 18.26 10.37
CA LYS A 101 -0.13 19.62 10.29
C LYS A 101 -1.08 20.67 10.85
N ALA A 102 -2.37 20.58 10.55
CA ALA A 102 -3.38 21.51 11.07
C ALA A 102 -3.53 21.40 12.60
N ARG A 103 -3.58 20.17 13.16
CA ARG A 103 -3.60 19.95 14.62
C ARG A 103 -2.36 20.53 15.30
N ALA A 104 -1.18 20.30 14.74
CA ALA A 104 0.07 20.87 15.25
C ALA A 104 0.11 22.41 15.18
N LEU A 105 -0.54 23.01 14.18
CA LEU A 105 -0.68 24.45 14.10
C LEU A 105 -1.67 24.99 15.14
N ILE A 106 -2.84 24.35 15.29
CA ILE A 106 -3.82 24.69 16.34
C ILE A 106 -3.14 24.68 17.72
N GLY A 107 -2.40 23.62 18.06
CA GLY A 107 -1.69 23.54 19.34
C GLY A 107 -0.75 24.73 19.57
N ARG A 108 -0.01 25.15 18.54
CA ARG A 108 0.89 26.31 18.62
C ARG A 108 0.15 27.65 18.75
N LEU A 109 -0.95 27.83 18.01
CA LEU A 109 -1.79 29.02 18.13
C LEU A 109 -2.42 29.12 19.52
N THR A 110 -2.91 28.00 20.06
CA THR A 110 -3.45 27.93 21.42
C THR A 110 -2.38 28.23 22.46
N SER A 111 -1.17 27.66 22.34
CA SER A 111 -0.06 27.97 23.25
C SER A 111 0.32 29.44 23.24
N PHE A 112 0.38 30.07 22.05
CA PHE A 112 0.64 31.50 21.92
C PHE A 112 -0.47 32.33 22.59
N ARG A 113 -1.74 31.97 22.36
CA ARG A 113 -2.90 32.62 22.98
C ARG A 113 -2.87 32.53 24.51
N SER A 114 -2.32 31.45 25.07
CA SER A 114 -2.10 31.28 26.52
C SER A 114 -0.90 32.06 27.07
N GLY A 115 -0.24 32.92 26.28
CA GLY A 115 0.88 33.77 26.71
C GLY A 115 2.28 33.19 26.44
N ASN A 116 2.40 32.07 25.72
CA ASN A 116 3.70 31.48 25.42
C ASN A 116 4.41 32.21 24.26
N ASN A 117 5.35 33.09 24.61
CA ASN A 117 6.10 33.93 23.67
C ASN A 117 7.48 33.38 23.28
N ARG A 118 7.72 32.06 23.39
CA ARG A 118 8.97 31.48 22.91
C ARG A 118 9.22 31.80 21.43
N PRO A 119 10.43 32.18 21.00
CA PRO A 119 10.71 32.63 19.63
C PRO A 119 10.24 31.67 18.53
N ARG A 120 10.34 30.36 18.78
CA ARG A 120 9.88 29.31 17.85
C ARG A 120 8.36 29.33 17.63
N ILE A 121 7.58 29.60 18.69
CA ILE A 121 6.12 29.69 18.62
C ILE A 121 5.74 30.98 17.89
N VAL A 122 6.31 32.11 18.29
CA VAL A 122 6.09 33.42 17.64
C VAL A 122 6.39 33.36 16.15
N ARG A 123 7.53 32.77 15.75
CA ARG A 123 7.88 32.56 14.34
C ARG A 123 6.82 31.72 13.60
N THR A 124 6.35 30.65 14.23
CA THR A 124 5.31 29.80 13.62
C THR A 124 3.98 30.56 13.46
N VAL A 125 3.61 31.38 14.44
CA VAL A 125 2.38 32.20 14.39
C VAL A 125 2.53 33.26 13.29
N ARG A 126 3.66 33.97 13.19
CA ARG A 126 3.92 34.90 12.08
C ARG A 126 3.80 34.21 10.71
N MET A 127 4.37 33.02 10.56
CA MET A 127 4.23 32.23 9.33
C MET A 127 2.78 31.81 9.05
N ALA A 128 1.97 31.56 10.08
CA ALA A 128 0.56 31.18 9.92
C ALA A 128 -0.31 32.31 9.36
N PHE A 129 0.12 33.55 9.57
CA PHE A 129 -0.46 34.80 9.08
C PHE A 129 0.40 35.47 7.99
N ALA A 130 1.42 34.79 7.45
CA ALA A 130 2.24 35.35 6.39
C ALA A 130 1.39 35.67 5.16
N GLY A 131 1.54 36.88 4.62
CA GLY A 131 0.73 37.38 3.51
C GLY A 131 -0.67 37.89 3.92
N THR A 132 -0.98 37.94 5.22
CA THR A 132 -2.12 38.69 5.74
C THR A 132 -1.63 39.99 6.37
N ASN A 133 -2.44 41.06 6.34
CA ASN A 133 -2.11 42.36 6.94
C ASN A 133 -2.26 42.36 8.48
N ILE A 134 -2.09 41.20 9.12
CA ILE A 134 -2.29 41.01 10.56
C ILE A 134 -0.94 41.06 11.26
N SER A 135 -0.79 42.02 12.18
CA SER A 135 0.39 42.13 13.03
C SER A 135 0.10 41.54 14.42
N LEU A 136 1.08 40.85 14.98
CA LEU A 136 0.95 40.23 16.31
C LEU A 136 0.82 41.24 17.46
N SER A 137 1.14 42.51 17.21
CA SER A 137 1.05 43.59 18.18
C SER A 137 -0.33 44.29 18.16
N GLN A 138 -1.23 43.92 17.25
CA GLN A 138 -2.56 44.52 17.19
C GLN A 138 -3.43 44.07 18.38
N PRO A 139 -4.30 44.94 18.90
CA PRO A 139 -5.16 44.61 20.04
C PRO A 139 -6.18 43.49 19.74
N ASP A 140 -6.55 43.30 18.46
CA ASP A 140 -7.51 42.29 17.99
C ASP A 140 -6.88 40.91 17.72
N ILE A 141 -5.59 40.72 17.98
CA ILE A 141 -4.88 39.48 17.65
C ILE A 141 -5.51 38.24 18.28
N THR A 142 -6.04 38.35 19.49
CA THR A 142 -6.72 37.25 20.20
C THR A 142 -7.96 36.75 19.44
N GLN A 143 -8.72 37.67 18.86
CA GLN A 143 -9.87 37.33 18.02
C GLN A 143 -9.41 36.67 16.72
N LYS A 144 -8.42 37.25 16.03
CA LYS A 144 -7.84 36.69 14.79
C LYS A 144 -7.26 35.28 14.98
N LEU A 145 -6.63 35.02 16.14
CA LEU A 145 -6.16 33.69 16.50
C LEU A 145 -7.31 32.70 16.64
N THR A 146 -8.42 33.12 17.24
CA THR A 146 -9.60 32.28 17.44
C THR A 146 -10.29 31.95 16.12
N GLU A 147 -10.50 32.95 15.27
CA GLU A 147 -11.00 32.78 13.89
C GLU A 147 -10.12 31.76 13.12
N ARG A 148 -8.80 31.93 13.20
CA ARG A 148 -7.85 31.05 12.52
C ARG A 148 -7.87 29.61 13.07
N ILE A 149 -8.05 29.44 14.38
CA ILE A 149 -8.19 28.12 14.99
C ILE A 149 -9.47 27.44 14.50
N ASP A 150 -10.58 28.17 14.44
CA ASP A 150 -11.86 27.62 14.01
C ASP A 150 -11.87 27.27 12.52
N ASP A 151 -11.26 28.08 11.66
CA ASP A 151 -10.98 27.74 10.26
C ASP A 151 -10.26 26.39 10.12
N LEU A 152 -9.23 26.17 10.95
CA LEU A 152 -8.45 24.93 10.93
C LEU A 152 -9.29 23.74 11.42
N LYS A 153 -10.15 23.92 12.44
CA LYS A 153 -11.09 22.88 12.90
C LYS A 153 -12.09 22.53 11.80
N GLN A 154 -12.67 23.52 11.13
CA GLN A 154 -13.57 23.30 10.00
C GLN A 154 -12.89 22.53 8.87
N LYS A 155 -11.64 22.90 8.52
CA LYS A 155 -10.84 22.16 7.52
C LYS A 155 -10.58 20.72 7.92
N ILE A 156 -10.23 20.47 9.20
CA ILE A 156 -10.04 19.10 9.72
C ILE A 156 -11.34 18.29 9.59
N ALA A 157 -12.50 18.87 9.96
CA ALA A 157 -13.78 18.20 9.83
C ALA A 157 -14.11 17.86 8.36
N ALA A 158 -13.87 18.81 7.45
CA ALA A 158 -14.08 18.61 6.01
C ALA A 158 -13.17 17.50 5.45
N TRP A 159 -11.88 17.48 5.83
CA TRP A 159 -10.95 16.43 5.45
C TRP A 159 -11.32 15.07 6.03
N GLY A 160 -11.78 15.02 7.28
CA GLY A 160 -12.29 13.80 7.91
C GLY A 160 -13.51 13.24 7.17
N LYS A 161 -14.47 14.11 6.80
CA LYS A 161 -15.64 13.73 6.00
C LYS A 161 -15.25 13.19 4.62
N ARG A 162 -14.28 13.83 3.96
CA ARG A 162 -13.73 13.36 2.67
C ARG A 162 -13.10 11.97 2.80
N MET A 163 -12.30 11.76 3.85
CA MET A 163 -11.64 10.47 4.10
C MET A 163 -12.66 9.35 4.37
N ARG A 164 -13.71 9.65 5.15
CA ARG A 164 -14.82 8.72 5.39
C ARG A 164 -15.52 8.34 4.10
N ARG A 165 -15.90 9.33 3.28
CA ARG A 165 -16.56 9.11 1.98
C ARG A 165 -15.73 8.21 1.07
N PHE A 166 -14.43 8.48 0.94
CA PHE A 166 -13.55 7.67 0.09
C PHE A 166 -13.37 6.25 0.62
N SER A 167 -13.22 6.09 1.94
CA SER A 167 -13.13 4.78 2.58
C SER A 167 -14.41 3.97 2.39
N GLU A 168 -15.58 4.61 2.54
CA GLU A 168 -16.88 3.97 2.29
C GLU A 168 -17.06 3.58 0.83
N GLY A 169 -16.67 4.46 -0.11
CA GLY A 169 -16.71 4.18 -1.54
C GLY A 169 -15.84 2.97 -1.91
N LEU A 170 -14.61 2.93 -1.41
CA LEU A 170 -13.71 1.79 -1.61
C LEU A 170 -14.25 0.51 -0.97
N ARG A 171 -14.84 0.61 0.23
CA ARG A 171 -15.48 -0.53 0.89
C ARG A 171 -16.63 -1.08 0.05
N ARG A 172 -17.54 -0.23 -0.43
CA ARG A 172 -18.67 -0.64 -1.29
C ARG A 172 -18.18 -1.27 -2.58
N PHE A 173 -17.18 -0.67 -3.23
CA PHE A 173 -16.56 -1.23 -4.43
C PHE A 173 -16.02 -2.65 -4.18
N ASN A 174 -15.27 -2.84 -3.09
CA ASN A 174 -14.71 -4.15 -2.73
C ASN A 174 -15.82 -5.17 -2.38
N GLN A 175 -16.87 -4.75 -1.67
CA GLN A 175 -18.01 -5.60 -1.33
C GLN A 175 -18.79 -6.02 -2.58
N ASN A 176 -19.07 -5.08 -3.49
CA ASN A 176 -19.77 -5.38 -4.75
C ASN A 176 -18.95 -6.33 -5.63
N ARG A 177 -17.63 -6.13 -5.71
CA ARG A 177 -16.73 -7.03 -6.42
C ARG A 177 -16.73 -8.43 -5.80
N LEU A 178 -16.68 -8.50 -4.47
CA LEU A 178 -16.74 -9.78 -3.75
C LEU A 178 -18.09 -10.47 -3.94
N PHE A 179 -19.20 -9.72 -3.96
CA PHE A 179 -20.53 -10.25 -4.25
C PHE A 179 -20.59 -10.91 -5.62
N GLN A 180 -20.05 -10.24 -6.65
CA GLN A 180 -20.04 -10.77 -8.01
C GLN A 180 -19.18 -12.05 -8.14
N SER A 181 -18.06 -12.13 -7.43
CA SER A 181 -17.16 -13.29 -7.51
C SER A 181 -17.52 -14.44 -6.56
N ASP A 182 -17.95 -14.14 -5.33
CA ASP A 182 -18.17 -15.11 -4.24
C ASP A 182 -19.09 -14.52 -3.15
N GLN A 183 -20.40 -14.68 -3.37
CA GLN A 183 -21.45 -14.19 -2.46
C GLN A 183 -21.32 -14.79 -1.06
N LYS A 184 -20.97 -16.08 -0.95
CA LYS A 184 -20.84 -16.79 0.33
C LYS A 184 -19.75 -16.18 1.19
N LYS A 185 -18.61 -15.78 0.60
CA LYS A 185 -17.56 -15.05 1.33
C LYS A 185 -18.03 -13.68 1.79
N LEU A 186 -18.81 -12.95 0.99
CA LEU A 186 -19.36 -11.66 1.44
C LEU A 186 -20.28 -11.85 2.65
N TYR A 187 -21.27 -12.73 2.59
CA TYR A 187 -22.20 -12.95 3.71
C TYR A 187 -21.47 -13.39 4.97
N LYS A 188 -20.52 -14.33 4.86
CA LYS A 188 -19.64 -14.71 5.98
C LYS A 188 -18.86 -13.54 6.56
N SER A 189 -18.44 -12.58 5.73
CA SER A 189 -17.72 -11.38 6.20
C SER A 189 -18.63 -10.35 6.88
N LEU A 190 -19.93 -10.37 6.58
CA LEU A 190 -20.95 -9.51 7.20
C LEU A 190 -21.47 -10.11 8.51
N GLU A 191 -21.65 -11.44 8.53
CA GLU A 191 -22.10 -12.22 9.68
C GLU A 191 -21.05 -12.33 10.78
N ARG A 192 -19.76 -12.26 10.43
CA ARG A 192 -18.69 -12.21 11.43
C ARG A 192 -18.62 -10.80 12.01
N PRO A 193 -19.10 -10.53 13.24
CA PRO A 193 -18.78 -9.28 13.90
C PRO A 193 -17.26 -9.14 13.97
N LYS A 194 -16.76 -7.92 13.75
CA LYS A 194 -15.35 -7.58 13.98
C LYS A 194 -15.03 -7.85 15.46
N VAL A 195 -14.60 -9.06 15.77
CA VAL A 195 -14.02 -9.51 17.05
C VAL A 195 -14.55 -8.70 18.25
N CYS A 196 -15.75 -9.02 18.72
CA CYS A 196 -15.90 -9.09 20.18
C CYS A 196 -14.93 -10.19 20.61
N GLY A 197 -14.12 -9.94 21.65
CA GLY A 197 -13.05 -10.84 22.08
C GLY A 197 -13.53 -12.28 22.12
N ALA A 198 -12.65 -13.22 21.80
CA ALA A 198 -12.88 -14.63 22.07
C ALA A 198 -13.18 -14.78 23.57
N GLY A 199 -14.46 -14.71 23.92
CA GLY A 199 -14.94 -15.31 25.15
C GLY A 199 -14.63 -16.81 25.07
N PRO A 200 -14.39 -17.47 26.21
CA PRO A 200 -14.27 -18.92 26.21
C PRO A 200 -15.48 -19.49 25.47
N GLY A 201 -15.23 -20.38 24.51
CA GLY A 201 -16.32 -21.06 23.79
C GLY A 201 -17.28 -21.62 24.84
N GLN A 202 -18.57 -21.29 24.72
CA GLN A 202 -19.57 -21.78 25.66
C GLN A 202 -19.47 -23.31 25.73
N ASP A 203 -19.35 -23.82 26.95
CA ASP A 203 -19.12 -25.23 27.18
C ASP A 203 -20.33 -26.03 26.66
N GLN A 204 -20.08 -27.14 25.97
CA GLN A 204 -21.14 -27.88 25.27
C GLN A 204 -22.22 -28.39 26.24
N ALA A 205 -21.84 -28.61 27.50
CA ALA A 205 -22.73 -28.97 28.58
C ALA A 205 -23.76 -27.87 28.89
N ASP A 206 -23.35 -26.59 28.90
CA ASP A 206 -24.23 -25.46 29.21
C ASP A 206 -25.29 -25.25 28.12
N ILE A 207 -24.89 -25.46 26.85
CA ILE A 207 -25.82 -25.39 25.71
C ILE A 207 -26.88 -26.48 25.83
N ILE A 208 -26.48 -27.72 26.15
CA ILE A 208 -27.40 -28.84 26.29
C ILE A 208 -28.34 -28.64 27.49
N ALA A 209 -27.83 -28.15 28.62
CA ALA A 209 -28.62 -27.86 29.81
C ALA A 209 -29.68 -26.78 29.56
N PHE A 210 -29.31 -25.70 28.86
CA PHE A 210 -30.24 -24.64 28.46
C PHE A 210 -31.41 -25.19 27.64
N TRP A 211 -31.13 -25.96 26.58
CA TRP A 211 -32.19 -26.51 25.73
C TRP A 211 -33.06 -27.53 26.45
N ARG A 212 -32.50 -28.33 27.36
CA ARG A 212 -33.26 -29.25 28.20
C ARG A 212 -34.13 -28.56 29.25
N SER A 213 -33.90 -27.28 29.55
CA SER A 213 -34.70 -26.53 30.52
C SER A 213 -35.93 -25.86 29.90
N LEU A 214 -35.95 -25.74 28.56
CA LEU A 214 -37.03 -25.13 27.79
C LEU A 214 -38.11 -26.14 27.34
N TRP A 215 -37.82 -27.43 27.49
CA TRP A 215 -38.68 -28.57 27.13
C TRP A 215 -38.81 -29.50 28.32
#